data_AF-A0A7W8VG37-F1
#
_entry.id   AF-A0A7W8VG37-F1
#
_cell.length_a   1.000
_cell.length_b   1.000
_cell.length_c   1.000
_cell.angle_alpha   90.00
_cell.angle_beta   90.00
_cell.angle_gamma   90.00
#
_symmetry.space_group_name_H-M   'P 1'
#
loop_
_entity.id
_entity.type
_entity.pdbx_description
1 polymer ?
#
loop_
_entity_poly.entity_id
_entity_poly.type
_entity_poly.pdbx_seq_one_letter_code
_entity_poly.pdbx_strand_id
1 'polypeptide(L)'
;MPLSPDPWRTFPPAERDVLAVVRSVPAAGRLLDAVHVFDGDDRVELTFALNPGSVSEPGVAPMLRAAGVHRIIGFDQAVADRDRFALALAASPKEGLHRLRPAADGPPLLLMPHGAGHNRLVGAVPGDLETASGLAPDQLLHAGRPLPAALALSHREQAERLPAAPALRGVRAEAVGDVSFDRMAANEGRRDRFREALHIPPGCRLVVVSSTWNRDSLLGSGRDAVRRLLAALPADSYRVALIAHPNVWCRHDPHGLRRLLSDEQDAGLILVDPYQGWRAALVAADLVVGDHGSTTYYAAALGRPVLLAAFGRDELDPASPLHAFARRVPFLGPADDPRRAVQAALDAPPPDARDLLIAHPGAAAERLRELCYSLLGLDPPAGPAALPPLPDPEHLPGEATAWRVAAATEDVDRGAPVLRPALHPAAAMCLALLPVVVVVAGLWMGIAGLITGAQWALDVDGSVWLGVGRWLVVAVGLAGAGYALFASARWVAGLVETWRGRGMPKWPSWRKR
;
A
#
# COMPACT_ATOMS: atom_id res chain seq x y z
N MET A 1 41.07 -29.86 15.16
CA MET A 1 42.10 -28.81 15.27
C MET A 1 41.41 -27.55 15.76
N PRO A 2 41.88 -26.89 16.83
CA PRO A 2 41.43 -25.53 17.11
C PRO A 2 41.77 -24.69 15.87
N LEU A 3 40.80 -23.94 15.35
CA LEU A 3 41.01 -23.01 14.25
C LEU A 3 42.21 -22.14 14.61
N SER A 4 43.21 -22.06 13.72
CA SER A 4 44.32 -21.11 13.88
C SER A 4 43.71 -19.73 14.15
N PRO A 5 44.17 -19.00 15.19
CA PRO A 5 43.60 -17.69 15.51
C PRO A 5 43.66 -16.83 14.26
N ASP A 6 42.50 -16.33 13.83
CA ASP A 6 42.38 -15.46 12.66
C ASP A 6 43.18 -14.18 12.97
N PRO A 7 44.32 -13.95 12.29
CA PRO A 7 45.24 -12.87 12.64
C PRO A 7 44.64 -11.48 12.37
N TRP A 8 43.49 -11.42 11.70
CA TRP A 8 42.77 -10.18 11.39
C TRP A 8 41.57 -9.94 12.32
N ARG A 9 41.36 -10.80 13.33
CA ARG A 9 40.24 -10.69 14.25
C ARG A 9 40.45 -9.57 15.26
N THR A 10 39.60 -8.54 15.19
CA THR A 10 39.65 -7.36 16.10
C THR A 10 38.91 -7.58 17.42
N PHE A 11 37.75 -8.25 17.38
CA PHE A 11 36.92 -8.55 18.55
C PHE A 11 36.96 -10.04 18.91
N PRO A 12 36.69 -10.42 20.17
CA PRO A 12 36.54 -11.83 20.54
C PRO A 12 35.52 -12.56 19.63
N PRO A 13 35.66 -13.89 19.44
CA PRO A 13 34.58 -14.68 18.86
C PRO A 13 33.27 -14.45 19.62
N ALA A 14 32.16 -14.29 18.90
CA ALA A 14 30.84 -14.33 19.51
C ALA A 14 30.61 -15.68 20.23
N GLU A 15 29.84 -15.63 21.31
CA GLU A 15 29.45 -16.82 22.08
C GLU A 15 28.27 -17.54 21.43
N ARG A 16 27.36 -16.79 20.77
CA ARG A 16 26.11 -17.27 20.21
C ARG A 16 25.85 -16.71 18.82
N ASP A 17 25.58 -17.60 17.87
CA ASP A 17 25.19 -17.19 16.52
C ASP A 17 23.66 -17.22 16.39
N VAL A 18 23.08 -16.13 15.91
CA VAL A 18 21.65 -15.96 15.68
C VAL A 18 21.36 -15.90 14.18
N LEU A 19 20.41 -16.71 13.74
CA LEU A 19 19.97 -16.78 12.35
C LEU A 19 18.66 -16.02 12.13
N ALA A 20 18.67 -14.99 11.29
CA ALA A 20 17.45 -14.33 10.80
C ALA A 20 17.04 -14.93 9.45
N VAL A 21 15.93 -15.69 9.42
CA VAL A 21 15.42 -16.36 8.22
C VAL A 21 14.39 -15.49 7.52
N VAL A 22 14.77 -14.93 6.38
CA VAL A 22 14.01 -13.92 5.66
C VAL A 22 13.41 -14.50 4.39
N ARG A 23 12.08 -14.42 4.24
CA ARG A 23 11.36 -14.96 3.07
C ARG A 23 10.80 -13.88 2.14
N SER A 24 10.40 -12.74 2.68
CA SER A 24 9.64 -11.72 1.95
C SER A 24 10.03 -10.33 2.43
N VAL A 25 9.72 -9.30 1.64
CA VAL A 25 9.98 -7.90 2.01
C VAL A 25 9.30 -7.50 3.33
N PRO A 26 8.02 -7.83 3.58
CA PRO A 26 7.40 -7.58 4.89
C PRO A 26 8.13 -8.30 6.04
N ALA A 27 8.55 -9.55 5.84
CA ALA A 27 9.30 -10.31 6.84
C ALA A 27 10.70 -9.72 7.08
N ALA A 28 11.37 -9.24 6.03
CA ALA A 28 12.65 -8.56 6.12
C ALA A 28 12.53 -7.30 6.99
N GLY A 29 11.51 -6.47 6.75
CA GLY A 29 11.26 -5.28 7.56
C GLY A 29 11.04 -5.58 9.03
N ARG A 30 10.30 -6.65 9.35
CA ARG A 30 10.12 -7.08 10.75
C ARG A 30 11.41 -7.59 11.39
N LEU A 31 12.16 -8.42 10.67
CA LEU A 31 13.39 -8.98 11.20
C LEU A 31 14.46 -7.91 11.39
N LEU A 32 14.55 -6.93 10.49
CA LEU A 32 15.42 -5.76 10.66
C LEU A 32 15.04 -4.93 11.90
N ASP A 33 13.75 -4.80 12.23
CA ASP A 33 13.33 -4.19 13.49
C ASP A 33 13.70 -5.07 14.71
N ALA A 34 13.48 -6.38 14.59
CA ALA A 34 13.66 -7.33 15.68
C ALA A 34 15.13 -7.54 16.06
N VAL A 35 16.07 -7.55 15.11
CA VAL A 35 17.49 -7.83 15.41
C VAL A 35 18.15 -6.73 16.25
N HIS A 36 17.59 -5.52 16.30
CA HIS A 36 18.09 -4.45 17.17
C HIS A 36 18.06 -4.79 18.67
N VAL A 37 17.33 -5.83 19.07
CA VAL A 37 17.40 -6.32 20.46
C VAL A 37 18.79 -6.82 20.86
N PHE A 38 19.65 -7.17 19.89
CA PHE A 38 21.03 -7.61 20.10
C PHE A 38 22.07 -6.51 19.95
N ASP A 39 21.66 -5.28 19.63
CA ASP A 39 22.61 -4.18 19.39
C ASP A 39 23.49 -3.91 20.62
N GLY A 40 24.80 -3.78 20.39
CA GLY A 40 25.78 -3.48 21.43
C GLY A 40 26.28 -4.69 22.23
N ASP A 41 25.84 -5.91 21.91
CA ASP A 41 26.28 -7.14 22.56
C ASP A 41 27.22 -7.94 21.65
N ASP A 42 28.53 -7.92 21.94
CA ASP A 42 29.57 -8.61 21.17
C ASP A 42 29.56 -10.14 21.35
N ARG A 43 28.76 -10.66 22.29
CA ARG A 43 28.54 -12.10 22.48
C ARG A 43 27.63 -12.70 21.41
N VAL A 44 26.91 -11.88 20.64
CA VAL A 44 25.92 -12.31 19.66
C VAL A 44 26.34 -11.93 18.24
N GLU A 45 26.46 -12.93 17.36
CA GLU A 45 26.71 -12.72 15.92
C GLU A 45 25.42 -12.94 15.13
N LEU A 46 25.09 -12.04 14.20
CA LEU A 46 23.89 -12.12 13.38
C LEU A 46 24.19 -12.62 11.96
N THR A 47 23.47 -13.65 11.51
CA THR A 47 23.51 -14.15 10.14
C THR A 47 22.13 -14.08 9.51
N PHE A 48 22.03 -13.55 8.28
CA PHE A 48 20.78 -13.51 7.53
C PHE A 48 20.75 -14.61 6.46
N ALA A 49 19.64 -15.36 6.39
CA ALA A 49 19.42 -16.37 5.37
C ALA A 49 18.18 -16.06 4.53
N LEU A 50 18.33 -16.13 3.20
CA LEU A 50 17.22 -15.97 2.25
C LEU A 50 16.49 -17.32 2.05
N ASN A 51 15.25 -17.40 2.52
CA ASN A 51 14.34 -18.53 2.29
C ASN A 51 13.49 -18.29 1.02
N PRO A 52 13.66 -19.07 -0.07
CA PRO A 52 13.04 -18.80 -1.36
C PRO A 52 11.56 -19.18 -1.41
N GLY A 53 10.83 -18.66 -2.41
CA GLY A 53 9.44 -19.00 -2.74
C GLY A 53 8.41 -17.91 -2.43
N SER A 54 8.82 -16.66 -2.26
CA SER A 54 7.92 -15.53 -2.05
C SER A 54 7.76 -14.67 -3.30
N VAL A 55 6.57 -14.11 -3.54
CA VAL A 55 6.34 -13.15 -4.63
C VAL A 55 7.24 -11.92 -4.52
N SER A 56 7.54 -11.49 -3.29
CA SER A 56 8.44 -10.36 -3.01
C SER A 56 9.88 -10.79 -2.70
N GLU A 57 10.26 -12.04 -2.96
CA GLU A 57 11.66 -12.51 -2.80
C GLU A 57 12.69 -11.61 -3.51
N PRO A 58 12.47 -11.15 -4.77
CA PRO A 58 13.45 -10.30 -5.45
C PRO A 58 13.79 -8.99 -4.71
N GLY A 59 12.87 -8.50 -3.87
CA GLY A 59 13.07 -7.29 -3.07
C GLY A 59 13.80 -7.52 -1.73
N VAL A 60 13.99 -8.78 -1.29
CA VAL A 60 14.56 -9.09 0.03
C VAL A 60 16.04 -8.73 0.11
N ALA A 61 16.87 -9.24 -0.82
CA ALA A 61 18.30 -8.98 -0.80
C ALA A 61 18.65 -7.48 -0.99
N PRO A 62 18.00 -6.74 -1.92
CA PRO A 62 18.14 -5.28 -1.98
C PRO A 62 17.82 -4.58 -0.66
N MET A 63 16.71 -4.93 -0.01
CA MET A 63 16.32 -4.33 1.28
C MET A 63 17.34 -4.61 2.39
N LEU A 64 17.82 -5.85 2.49
CA LEU A 64 18.85 -6.22 3.47
C LEU A 64 20.16 -5.46 3.23
N ARG A 65 20.60 -5.34 1.97
CA ARG A 65 21.82 -4.58 1.61
C ARG A 65 21.67 -3.09 1.91
N ALA A 66 20.49 -2.50 1.66
CA ALA A 66 20.20 -1.11 2.02
C ALA A 66 20.26 -0.87 3.54
N ALA A 67 20.03 -1.91 4.36
CA ALA A 67 20.21 -1.89 5.80
C ALA A 67 21.66 -2.22 6.26
N GLY A 68 22.62 -2.34 5.33
CA GLY A 68 24.01 -2.68 5.63
C GLY A 68 24.31 -4.18 5.76
N VAL A 69 23.31 -5.05 5.54
CA VAL A 69 23.49 -6.50 5.58
C VAL A 69 24.02 -7.00 4.24
N HIS A 70 25.34 -7.16 4.17
CA HIS A 70 26.02 -7.64 2.95
C HIS A 70 26.21 -9.16 2.91
N ARG A 71 26.34 -9.80 4.07
CA ARG A 71 26.51 -11.25 4.18
C ARG A 71 25.15 -11.91 4.32
N ILE A 72 24.62 -12.40 3.20
CA ILE A 72 23.34 -13.10 3.13
C ILE A 72 23.63 -14.52 2.60
N ILE A 73 23.31 -15.54 3.38
CA ILE A 73 23.48 -16.94 2.97
C ILE A 73 22.19 -17.49 2.35
N GLY A 74 22.31 -18.55 1.55
CA GLY A 74 21.16 -19.31 1.07
C GLY A 74 20.53 -20.15 2.17
N PHE A 75 19.22 -20.41 2.10
CA PHE A 75 18.54 -21.25 3.10
C PHE A 75 19.09 -22.67 3.20
N ASP A 76 19.49 -23.28 2.08
CA ASP A 76 20.11 -24.62 2.12
C ASP A 76 21.44 -24.63 2.88
N GLN A 77 22.23 -23.54 2.76
CA GLN A 77 23.44 -23.37 3.57
C GLN A 77 23.09 -23.20 5.05
N ALA A 78 22.07 -22.40 5.38
CA ALA A 78 21.62 -22.24 6.77
C ALA A 78 21.15 -23.57 7.38
N VAL A 79 20.53 -24.44 6.58
CA VAL A 79 20.12 -25.81 6.99
C VAL A 79 21.31 -26.73 7.18
N ALA A 80 22.33 -26.63 6.32
CA ALA A 80 23.57 -27.39 6.45
C ALA A 80 24.37 -26.97 7.70
N ASP A 81 24.40 -25.68 7.99
CA ASP A 81 25.13 -25.08 9.12
C ASP A 81 24.26 -24.96 10.39
N ARG A 82 23.08 -25.61 10.44
CA ARG A 82 22.06 -25.35 11.48
C ARG A 82 22.58 -25.48 12.91
N ASP A 83 23.49 -26.43 13.17
CA ASP A 83 24.02 -26.74 14.51
C ASP A 83 24.96 -25.65 15.05
N ARG A 84 25.35 -24.70 14.19
CA ARG A 84 26.13 -23.51 14.58
C ARG A 84 25.28 -22.45 15.29
N PHE A 85 23.98 -22.39 14.97
CA PHE A 85 23.11 -21.33 15.48
C PHE A 85 22.51 -21.71 16.83
N ALA A 86 22.48 -20.74 17.74
CA ALA A 86 21.88 -20.87 19.06
C ALA A 86 20.41 -20.40 19.10
N LEU A 87 19.96 -19.66 18.08
CA LEU A 87 18.59 -19.17 17.93
C LEU A 87 18.31 -18.87 16.45
N ALA A 88 17.09 -19.17 15.99
CA ALA A 88 16.60 -18.76 14.69
C ALA A 88 15.36 -17.87 14.85
N LEU A 89 15.32 -16.76 14.12
CA LEU A 89 14.21 -15.83 14.05
C LEU A 89 13.54 -15.91 12.68
N ALA A 90 12.21 -15.96 12.63
CA ALA A 90 11.49 -15.80 11.37
C ALA A 90 10.16 -15.04 11.55
N ALA A 91 9.86 -14.14 10.62
CA ALA A 91 8.60 -13.40 10.58
C ALA A 91 7.56 -14.02 9.62
N SER A 92 7.78 -15.27 9.19
CA SER A 92 6.86 -16.00 8.31
C SER A 92 7.01 -17.49 8.58
N PRO A 93 5.92 -18.22 8.86
CA PRO A 93 6.01 -19.66 9.13
C PRO A 93 6.08 -20.52 7.85
N LYS A 94 6.10 -19.88 6.67
CA LYS A 94 5.95 -20.58 5.38
C LYS A 94 7.22 -21.32 4.95
N GLU A 95 7.00 -22.55 4.50
CA GLU A 95 7.88 -23.47 3.77
C GLU A 95 9.29 -23.71 4.36
N GLY A 96 9.63 -24.98 4.47
CA GLY A 96 11.02 -25.42 4.68
C GLY A 96 11.61 -25.18 6.07
N LEU A 97 11.00 -24.36 6.95
CA LEU A 97 11.53 -24.06 8.28
C LEU A 97 11.77 -25.29 9.16
N HIS A 98 10.99 -26.36 8.98
CA HIS A 98 11.21 -27.65 9.65
C HIS A 98 12.58 -28.27 9.37
N ARG A 99 13.24 -27.87 8.27
CA ARG A 99 14.60 -28.32 7.91
C ARG A 99 15.68 -27.70 8.78
N LEU A 100 15.44 -26.53 9.38
CA LEU A 100 16.35 -25.95 10.37
C LEU A 100 16.26 -26.68 11.71
N ARG A 101 15.10 -27.29 11.99
CA ARG A 101 14.85 -27.96 13.26
C ARG A 101 14.26 -29.38 13.12
N PRO A 102 14.90 -30.30 12.38
CA PRO A 102 14.36 -31.62 12.14
C PRO A 102 14.22 -32.38 13.47
N ALA A 103 13.05 -32.95 13.73
CA ALA A 103 12.77 -33.72 14.96
C ALA A 103 13.04 -32.98 16.29
N ALA A 104 13.05 -31.64 16.28
CA ALA A 104 13.41 -30.74 17.38
C ALA A 104 14.92 -30.50 17.61
N ASP A 105 15.79 -31.13 16.81
CA ASP A 105 17.24 -30.89 16.79
C ASP A 105 17.57 -29.66 15.94
N GLY A 106 18.50 -28.81 16.39
CA GLY A 106 18.83 -27.52 15.75
C GLY A 106 18.43 -26.32 16.62
N PRO A 107 18.55 -25.07 16.12
CA PRO A 107 18.30 -23.89 16.92
C PRO A 107 16.83 -23.81 17.36
N PRO A 108 16.54 -23.32 18.58
CA PRO A 108 15.19 -22.89 18.92
C PRO A 108 14.71 -21.86 17.90
N LEU A 109 13.50 -22.03 17.39
CA LEU A 109 12.90 -21.14 16.41
C LEU A 109 11.90 -20.21 17.11
N LEU A 110 12.12 -18.90 17.04
CA LEU A 110 11.18 -17.87 17.44
C LEU A 110 10.44 -17.36 16.20
N LEU A 111 9.11 -17.54 16.18
CA LEU A 111 8.25 -17.03 15.11
C LEU A 111 7.51 -15.77 15.54
N MET A 112 7.36 -14.82 14.62
CA MET A 112 6.62 -13.57 14.81
C MET A 112 5.78 -13.23 13.56
N PRO A 113 4.75 -12.37 13.66
CA PRO A 113 4.00 -11.93 12.48
C PRO A 113 4.84 -10.98 11.60
N HIS A 114 4.66 -11.02 10.28
CA HIS A 114 5.25 -10.01 9.35
C HIS A 114 4.38 -8.74 9.17
N GLY A 115 3.34 -8.58 9.98
CA GLY A 115 2.43 -7.43 10.00
C GLY A 115 1.72 -7.34 11.35
N ALA A 116 0.69 -6.50 11.45
CA ALA A 116 -0.12 -6.39 12.66
C ALA A 116 -0.94 -7.68 12.85
N GLY A 117 -0.54 -8.51 13.80
CA GLY A 117 -1.22 -9.76 14.16
C GLY A 117 -1.23 -10.85 13.07
N HIS A 118 -2.08 -11.85 13.26
CA HIS A 118 -2.31 -12.97 12.33
C HIS A 118 -3.75 -12.94 11.80
N ASN A 119 -3.99 -12.18 10.73
CA ASN A 119 -5.36 -11.84 10.32
C ASN A 119 -5.79 -12.44 8.98
N ARG A 120 -4.87 -12.61 8.04
CA ARG A 120 -5.20 -13.09 6.70
C ARG A 120 -5.37 -14.61 6.69
N LEU A 121 -6.41 -15.08 6.04
CA LEU A 121 -6.59 -16.51 5.79
C LEU A 121 -5.59 -17.04 4.75
N VAL A 122 -5.23 -18.30 4.92
CA VAL A 122 -4.45 -19.12 4.00
C VAL A 122 -5.13 -20.47 3.83
N GLY A 123 -4.86 -21.13 2.70
CA GLY A 123 -5.45 -22.40 2.34
C GLY A 123 -4.80 -23.00 1.10
N ALA A 124 -5.26 -24.19 0.70
CA ALA A 124 -4.79 -24.85 -0.50
C ALA A 124 -5.33 -24.14 -1.75
N VAL A 125 -4.56 -24.15 -2.84
CA VAL A 125 -5.03 -23.69 -4.16
C VAL A 125 -4.92 -24.85 -5.15
N PRO A 126 -6.04 -25.30 -5.77
CA PRO A 126 -7.42 -24.88 -5.55
C PRO A 126 -8.00 -25.43 -4.22
N GLY A 127 -8.67 -24.59 -3.42
CA GLY A 127 -9.23 -24.95 -2.11
C GLY A 127 -9.71 -23.74 -1.30
N ASP A 128 -10.31 -23.99 -0.15
CA ASP A 128 -10.87 -22.97 0.73
C ASP A 128 -9.80 -22.33 1.63
N LEU A 129 -9.99 -21.04 1.92
CA LEU A 129 -9.19 -20.27 2.87
C LEU A 129 -9.78 -20.48 4.27
N GLU A 130 -9.11 -21.26 5.12
CA GLU A 130 -9.73 -21.76 6.36
C GLU A 130 -9.03 -21.28 7.64
N THR A 131 -7.73 -20.98 7.57
CA THR A 131 -6.94 -20.70 8.78
C THR A 131 -6.11 -19.43 8.64
N ALA A 132 -5.95 -18.68 9.75
CA ALA A 132 -5.09 -17.51 9.76
C ALA A 132 -3.61 -17.86 9.54
N SER A 133 -2.95 -17.15 8.63
CA SER A 133 -1.52 -17.26 8.39
C SER A 133 -0.74 -16.92 9.66
N GLY A 134 0.13 -17.83 10.08
CA GLY A 134 0.88 -17.74 11.34
C GLY A 134 0.26 -18.51 12.49
N LEU A 135 -1.01 -18.92 12.38
CA LEU A 135 -1.72 -19.71 13.39
C LEU A 135 -2.17 -21.07 12.87
N ALA A 136 -2.05 -21.33 11.57
CA ALA A 136 -2.47 -22.57 10.95
C ALA A 136 -1.69 -23.79 11.49
N PRO A 137 -2.35 -24.93 11.81
CA PRO A 137 -1.68 -26.12 12.35
C PRO A 137 -0.53 -26.64 11.48
N ASP A 138 -0.68 -26.62 10.15
CA ASP A 138 0.35 -27.04 9.18
C ASP A 138 1.56 -26.09 9.10
N GLN A 139 1.40 -24.87 9.62
CA GLN A 139 2.45 -23.86 9.74
C GLN A 139 3.17 -23.91 11.10
N LEU A 140 2.49 -24.41 12.13
CA LEU A 140 3.01 -24.53 13.49
C LEU A 140 3.53 -25.94 13.81
N LEU A 141 3.08 -26.96 13.08
CA LEU A 141 3.42 -28.36 13.30
C LEU A 141 4.08 -28.97 12.07
N HIS A 142 5.09 -29.80 12.29
CA HIS A 142 5.65 -30.68 11.28
C HIS A 142 5.72 -32.11 11.83
N ALA A 143 5.13 -33.07 11.12
CA ALA A 143 5.00 -34.46 11.57
C ALA A 143 4.46 -34.59 13.02
N GLY A 144 3.47 -33.76 13.37
CA GLY A 144 2.83 -33.74 14.69
C GLY A 144 3.65 -33.09 15.81
N ARG A 145 4.83 -32.53 15.51
CA ARG A 145 5.70 -31.85 16.48
C ARG A 145 5.68 -30.33 16.27
N PRO A 146 5.79 -29.52 17.34
CA PRO A 146 5.88 -28.08 17.22
C PRO A 146 7.16 -27.66 16.49
N LEU A 147 6.99 -26.82 15.48
CA LEU A 147 8.07 -26.18 14.75
C LEU A 147 8.74 -25.06 15.59
N PRO A 148 7.99 -24.03 16.06
CA PRO A 148 8.57 -23.00 16.92
C PRO A 148 8.89 -23.53 18.31
N ALA A 149 9.99 -23.04 18.88
CA ALA A 149 10.22 -23.09 20.33
C ALA A 149 9.39 -22.00 21.03
N ALA A 150 9.21 -20.85 20.37
CA ALA A 150 8.43 -19.75 20.89
C ALA A 150 7.70 -18.96 19.79
N LEU A 151 6.62 -18.28 20.19
CA LEU A 151 5.85 -17.34 19.39
C LEU A 151 5.90 -15.96 20.06
N ALA A 152 6.47 -14.97 19.35
CA ALA A 152 6.42 -13.57 19.71
C ALA A 152 5.17 -12.94 19.08
N LEU A 153 4.13 -12.76 19.91
CA LEU A 153 2.82 -12.24 19.51
C LEU A 153 2.76 -10.73 19.74
N SER A 154 2.08 -10.01 18.84
CA SER A 154 1.83 -8.58 19.01
C SER A 154 0.75 -8.29 20.05
N HIS A 155 -0.17 -9.24 20.28
CA HIS A 155 -1.24 -9.14 21.26
C HIS A 155 -1.74 -10.50 21.75
N ARG A 156 -2.35 -10.54 22.94
CA ARG A 156 -2.83 -11.78 23.58
C ARG A 156 -3.93 -12.51 22.81
N GLU A 157 -4.72 -11.79 22.01
CA GLU A 157 -5.79 -12.37 21.18
C GLU A 157 -5.26 -13.46 20.23
N GLN A 158 -4.02 -13.33 19.78
CA GLN A 158 -3.40 -14.30 18.88
C GLN A 158 -3.14 -15.64 19.59
N ALA A 159 -2.87 -15.62 20.91
CA ALA A 159 -2.71 -16.83 21.70
C ALA A 159 -4.06 -17.54 21.88
N GLU A 160 -5.14 -16.77 22.05
CA GLU A 160 -6.51 -17.29 22.17
C GLU A 160 -7.00 -17.95 20.87
N ARG A 161 -6.41 -17.57 19.73
CA ARG A 161 -6.69 -18.12 18.40
C ARG A 161 -5.74 -19.25 17.97
N LEU A 162 -4.79 -19.65 18.82
CA LEU A 162 -3.96 -20.81 18.54
C LEU A 162 -4.83 -22.07 18.46
N PRO A 163 -4.53 -23.01 17.55
CA PRO A 163 -5.31 -24.22 17.42
C PRO A 163 -5.18 -25.06 18.68
N ALA A 164 -6.27 -25.72 19.08
CA ALA A 164 -6.34 -26.60 20.25
C ALA A 164 -5.60 -27.94 20.02
N ALA A 165 -4.31 -27.87 19.67
CA ALA A 165 -3.46 -29.02 19.43
C ALA A 165 -2.62 -29.36 20.68
N PRO A 166 -2.70 -30.59 21.22
CA PRO A 166 -1.89 -30.99 22.39
C PRO A 166 -0.39 -30.74 22.23
N ALA A 167 0.14 -30.91 21.00
CA ALA A 167 1.54 -30.68 20.67
C ALA A 167 2.01 -29.22 20.84
N LEU A 168 1.09 -28.25 20.85
CA LEU A 168 1.41 -26.83 21.04
C LEU A 168 1.39 -26.39 22.51
N ARG A 169 0.93 -27.22 23.45
CA ARG A 169 0.81 -26.84 24.87
C ARG A 169 2.15 -26.47 25.52
N GLY A 170 3.25 -27.00 25.00
CA GLY A 170 4.61 -26.69 25.47
C GLY A 170 5.30 -25.56 24.71
N VAL A 171 4.66 -25.00 23.67
CA VAL A 171 5.22 -23.87 22.92
C VAL A 171 5.01 -22.60 23.71
N ARG A 172 6.09 -21.85 23.95
CA ARG A 172 6.03 -20.57 24.66
C ARG A 172 5.40 -19.51 23.75
N ALA A 173 4.18 -19.09 24.05
CA ALA A 173 3.48 -18.05 23.28
C ALA A 173 3.35 -16.78 24.12
N GLU A 174 4.08 -15.74 23.77
CA GLU A 174 4.17 -14.51 24.57
C GLU A 174 3.73 -13.29 23.79
N ALA A 175 2.83 -12.51 24.38
CA ALA A 175 2.50 -11.18 23.89
C ALA A 175 3.65 -10.22 24.22
N VAL A 176 4.60 -10.11 23.29
CA VAL A 176 5.72 -9.18 23.42
C VAL A 176 5.36 -7.77 22.98
N GLY A 177 4.33 -7.60 22.14
CA GLY A 177 3.98 -6.31 21.53
C GLY A 177 4.49 -6.21 20.08
N ASP A 178 4.46 -5.01 19.50
CA ASP A 178 4.87 -4.79 18.11
C ASP A 178 6.00 -3.78 18.03
N VAL A 179 7.21 -4.27 17.77
CA VAL A 179 8.44 -3.44 17.65
C VAL A 179 8.30 -2.37 16.57
N SER A 180 7.59 -2.68 15.48
CA SER A 180 7.42 -1.72 14.38
C SER A 180 6.47 -0.60 14.77
N PHE A 181 5.40 -0.92 15.51
CA PHE A 181 4.51 0.07 16.10
C PHE A 181 5.26 0.97 17.09
N ASP A 182 6.01 0.38 18.03
CA ASP A 182 6.78 1.13 19.02
C ASP A 182 7.78 2.07 18.35
N ARG A 183 8.44 1.59 17.28
CA ARG A 183 9.34 2.42 16.47
C ARG A 183 8.61 3.57 15.79
N MET A 184 7.40 3.38 15.27
CA MET A 184 6.59 4.47 14.72
C MET A 184 6.16 5.47 15.79
N ALA A 185 5.64 4.98 16.92
CA ALA A 185 5.18 5.81 18.03
C ALA A 185 6.33 6.67 18.61
N ALA A 186 7.51 6.09 18.78
CA ALA A 186 8.71 6.81 19.23
C ALA A 186 9.18 7.90 18.24
N ASN A 187 8.73 7.86 16.98
CA ASN A 187 9.08 8.84 15.95
C ASN A 187 7.97 9.87 15.69
N GLU A 188 6.90 9.93 16.49
CA GLU A 188 5.82 10.92 16.30
C GLU A 188 6.32 12.37 16.32
N GLY A 189 7.30 12.68 17.18
CA GLY A 189 7.93 14.01 17.24
C GLY A 189 8.72 14.40 15.98
N ARG A 190 8.92 13.47 15.03
CA ARG A 190 9.62 13.71 13.75
C ARG A 190 8.65 13.89 12.58
N ARG A 191 7.37 14.07 12.86
CA ARG A 191 6.32 14.28 11.85
C ARG A 191 6.68 15.34 10.82
N ASP A 192 7.10 16.53 11.25
CA ASP A 192 7.40 17.63 10.33
C ASP A 192 8.62 17.33 9.44
N ARG A 193 9.63 16.66 9.99
CA ARG A 193 10.78 16.17 9.21
C ARG A 193 10.36 15.19 8.12
N PHE A 194 9.48 14.24 8.43
CA PHE A 194 9.01 13.28 7.42
C PHE A 194 8.15 13.95 6.35
N ARG A 195 7.41 15.01 6.70
CA ARG A 195 6.65 15.82 5.75
C ARG A 195 7.58 16.62 4.82
N GLU A 196 8.65 17.19 5.35
CA GLU A 196 9.70 17.83 4.56
C GLU A 196 10.36 16.84 3.59
N ALA A 197 10.74 15.66 4.07
CA ALA A 197 11.34 14.60 3.25
C ALA A 197 10.40 14.05 2.16
N LEU A 198 9.08 14.12 2.35
CA LEU A 198 8.06 13.81 1.34
C LEU A 198 7.71 15.00 0.43
N HIS A 199 8.42 16.13 0.59
CA HIS A 199 8.16 17.40 -0.11
C HIS A 199 6.70 17.86 0.03
N ILE A 200 6.14 17.78 1.24
CA ILE A 200 4.80 18.27 1.55
C ILE A 200 4.88 19.77 1.89
N PRO A 201 4.21 20.65 1.12
CA PRO A 201 4.24 22.08 1.39
C PRO A 201 3.66 22.42 2.78
N PRO A 202 4.15 23.49 3.43
CA PRO A 202 3.56 23.99 4.67
C PRO A 202 2.06 24.28 4.50
N GLY A 203 1.25 23.88 5.49
CA GLY A 203 -0.21 24.07 5.46
C GLY A 203 -1.00 23.04 4.64
N CYS A 204 -0.37 22.25 3.77
CA CYS A 204 -1.06 21.18 3.04
C CYS A 204 -1.33 19.97 3.94
N ARG A 205 -2.51 19.36 3.87
CA ARG A 205 -2.80 18.09 4.52
C ARG A 205 -2.29 16.91 3.68
N LEU A 206 -1.63 15.94 4.29
CA LEU A 206 -1.17 14.71 3.66
C LEU A 206 -2.22 13.60 3.85
N VAL A 207 -2.83 13.17 2.76
CA VAL A 207 -3.69 11.99 2.69
C VAL A 207 -2.87 10.82 2.19
N VAL A 208 -2.64 9.83 3.04
CA VAL A 208 -1.91 8.60 2.67
C VAL A 208 -2.91 7.52 2.28
N VAL A 209 -2.82 7.03 1.06
CA VAL A 209 -3.53 5.86 0.58
C VAL A 209 -2.70 4.61 0.88
N SER A 210 -3.28 3.62 1.55
CA SER A 210 -2.65 2.33 1.83
C SER A 210 -3.37 1.22 1.07
N SER A 211 -2.62 0.41 0.34
CA SER A 211 -3.17 -0.78 -0.31
C SER A 211 -2.35 -2.03 -0.02
N THR A 212 -3.06 -3.08 0.33
CA THR A 212 -2.57 -4.45 0.29
C THR A 212 -2.39 -4.93 -1.17
N TRP A 213 -2.73 -6.18 -1.46
CA TRP A 213 -2.59 -6.77 -2.78
C TRP A 213 -3.72 -7.78 -3.00
N ASN A 214 -3.88 -8.24 -4.24
CA ASN A 214 -5.03 -9.02 -4.76
C ASN A 214 -6.27 -8.20 -5.07
N ARG A 215 -7.30 -8.89 -5.54
CA ARG A 215 -8.51 -8.31 -6.12
C ARG A 215 -9.29 -7.48 -5.09
N ASP A 216 -9.28 -7.87 -3.83
CA ASP A 216 -10.05 -7.18 -2.78
C ASP A 216 -9.25 -6.08 -2.06
N SER A 217 -8.00 -5.84 -2.48
CA SER A 217 -7.21 -4.69 -2.04
C SER A 217 -7.71 -3.38 -2.63
N LEU A 218 -7.30 -2.25 -2.04
CA LEU A 218 -7.64 -0.92 -2.56
C LEU A 218 -7.20 -0.74 -4.02
N LEU A 219 -5.99 -1.11 -4.41
CA LEU A 219 -5.57 -1.03 -5.82
C LEU A 219 -6.25 -2.07 -6.72
N GLY A 220 -6.71 -3.19 -6.16
CA GLY A 220 -7.39 -4.25 -6.90
C GLY A 220 -8.86 -3.97 -7.22
N SER A 221 -9.61 -3.47 -6.24
CA SER A 221 -11.07 -3.23 -6.34
C SER A 221 -11.46 -1.76 -6.26
N GLY A 222 -10.63 -0.94 -5.61
CA GLY A 222 -10.91 0.46 -5.27
C GLY A 222 -9.94 1.47 -5.89
N ARG A 223 -9.20 1.14 -6.96
CA ARG A 223 -8.23 2.07 -7.58
C ARG A 223 -8.90 3.39 -8.01
N ASP A 224 -10.17 3.32 -8.39
CA ASP A 224 -10.97 4.49 -8.70
C ASP A 224 -11.06 5.49 -7.52
N ALA A 225 -11.04 5.00 -6.27
CA ALA A 225 -10.99 5.87 -5.10
C ALA A 225 -9.73 6.77 -5.08
N VAL A 226 -8.58 6.27 -5.54
CA VAL A 226 -7.34 7.06 -5.67
C VAL A 226 -7.54 8.21 -6.66
N ARG A 227 -8.12 7.92 -7.82
CA ARG A 227 -8.39 8.92 -8.87
C ARG A 227 -9.40 9.97 -8.39
N ARG A 228 -10.45 9.52 -7.70
CA ARG A 228 -11.47 10.40 -7.11
C ARG A 228 -10.89 11.31 -6.04
N LEU A 229 -9.99 10.81 -5.19
CA LEU A 229 -9.27 11.63 -4.21
C LEU A 229 -8.41 12.70 -4.89
N LEU A 230 -7.59 12.31 -5.88
CA LEU A 230 -6.74 13.24 -6.62
C LEU A 230 -7.55 14.32 -7.36
N ALA A 231 -8.71 13.97 -7.91
CA ALA A 231 -9.56 14.93 -8.60
C ALA A 231 -10.33 15.86 -7.64
N ALA A 232 -10.76 15.36 -6.48
CA ALA A 232 -11.62 16.10 -5.56
C ALA A 232 -10.84 17.00 -4.58
N LEU A 233 -9.62 16.62 -4.21
CA LEU A 233 -8.82 17.34 -3.23
C LEU A 233 -8.00 18.45 -3.91
N PRO A 234 -8.13 19.73 -3.49
CA PRO A 234 -7.31 20.81 -4.03
C PRO A 234 -5.82 20.63 -3.68
N ALA A 235 -4.92 20.74 -4.64
CA ALA A 235 -3.49 20.44 -4.42
C ALA A 235 -2.73 21.52 -3.64
N ASP A 236 -3.30 22.72 -3.54
CA ASP A 236 -2.79 23.83 -2.72
C ASP A 236 -3.03 23.61 -1.22
N SER A 237 -3.91 22.68 -0.86
CA SER A 237 -4.27 22.37 0.52
C SER A 237 -4.17 20.88 0.86
N TYR A 238 -3.96 20.00 -0.13
CA TYR A 238 -3.82 18.57 0.05
C TYR A 238 -2.70 17.97 -0.82
N ARG A 239 -2.03 16.95 -0.30
CA ARG A 239 -1.17 16.04 -1.06
C ARG A 239 -1.63 14.61 -0.84
N VAL A 240 -1.52 13.77 -1.87
CA VAL A 240 -1.89 12.36 -1.81
C VAL A 240 -0.66 11.50 -2.03
N ALA A 241 -0.39 10.57 -1.12
CA ALA A 241 0.70 9.61 -1.24
C ALA A 241 0.17 8.18 -1.22
N LEU A 242 0.76 7.26 -1.96
CA LEU A 242 0.38 5.85 -2.02
C LEU A 242 1.47 4.97 -1.41
N ILE A 243 1.08 4.18 -0.41
CA ILE A 243 1.81 3.01 0.09
C ILE A 243 1.18 1.77 -0.56
N ALA A 244 1.83 1.23 -1.58
CA ALA A 244 1.44 -0.05 -2.19
C ALA A 244 2.22 -1.20 -1.54
N HIS A 245 1.56 -2.33 -1.30
CA HIS A 245 2.21 -3.51 -0.73
C HIS A 245 3.39 -3.99 -1.59
N PRO A 246 4.51 -4.48 -1.00
CA PRO A 246 5.68 -4.92 -1.75
C PRO A 246 5.41 -5.94 -2.86
N ASN A 247 4.43 -6.83 -2.69
CA ASN A 247 4.04 -7.77 -3.75
C ASN A 247 3.50 -7.07 -5.01
N VAL A 248 2.89 -5.88 -4.90
CA VAL A 248 2.44 -5.09 -6.05
C VAL A 248 3.65 -4.58 -6.83
N TRP A 249 4.63 -4.02 -6.12
CA TRP A 249 5.90 -3.58 -6.70
C TRP A 249 6.63 -4.72 -7.41
N CYS A 250 6.83 -5.86 -6.73
CA CYS A 250 7.56 -6.99 -7.30
C CYS A 250 6.83 -7.63 -8.48
N ARG A 251 5.49 -7.71 -8.44
CA ARG A 251 4.70 -8.31 -9.54
C ARG A 251 4.71 -7.46 -10.82
N HIS A 252 4.75 -6.14 -10.67
CA HIS A 252 4.71 -5.22 -11.81
C HIS A 252 6.10 -4.73 -12.25
N ASP A 253 7.15 -5.03 -11.48
CA ASP A 253 8.43 -4.31 -11.50
C ASP A 253 8.26 -2.80 -11.16
N PRO A 254 9.22 -2.12 -10.51
CA PRO A 254 9.09 -0.69 -10.23
C PRO A 254 8.79 0.16 -11.46
N HIS A 255 9.41 -0.13 -12.61
CA HIS A 255 9.12 0.59 -13.85
C HIS A 255 7.69 0.34 -14.33
N GLY A 256 7.24 -0.93 -14.30
CA GLY A 256 5.90 -1.28 -14.76
C GLY A 256 4.79 -0.73 -13.87
N LEU A 257 4.99 -0.68 -12.55
CA LEU A 257 4.04 -0.03 -11.63
C LEU A 257 3.95 1.47 -11.90
N ARG A 258 5.08 2.15 -12.12
CA ARG A 258 5.09 3.58 -12.46
C ARG A 258 4.36 3.87 -13.76
N ARG A 259 4.59 3.05 -14.80
CA ARG A 259 3.87 3.15 -16.07
C ARG A 259 2.37 2.90 -15.89
N LEU A 260 1.99 1.98 -15.01
CA LEU A 260 0.59 1.70 -14.72
C LEU A 260 -0.09 2.87 -14.01
N LEU A 261 0.64 3.58 -13.13
CA LEU A 261 0.16 4.70 -12.32
C LEU A 261 0.61 6.07 -12.89
N SER A 262 0.85 6.17 -14.20
CA SER A 262 1.32 7.42 -14.82
C SER A 262 0.28 8.52 -14.65
N ASP A 263 -0.99 8.24 -14.97
CA ASP A 263 -2.05 9.24 -14.92
C ASP A 263 -2.30 9.75 -13.49
N GLU A 264 -2.16 8.87 -12.49
CA GLU A 264 -2.26 9.28 -11.09
C GLU A 264 -1.03 10.08 -10.63
N GLN A 265 0.18 9.73 -11.07
CA GLN A 265 1.39 10.53 -10.79
C GLN A 265 1.35 11.90 -11.48
N ASP A 266 0.87 11.97 -12.72
CA ASP A 266 0.65 13.20 -13.48
C ASP A 266 -0.48 14.05 -12.89
N ALA A 267 -1.29 13.47 -11.99
CA ALA A 267 -2.26 14.17 -11.15
C ALA A 267 -1.71 14.49 -9.74
N GLY A 268 -0.42 14.28 -9.48
CA GLY A 268 0.25 14.64 -8.24
C GLY A 268 0.37 13.53 -7.19
N LEU A 269 0.08 12.26 -7.52
CA LEU A 269 0.23 11.13 -6.59
C LEU A 269 1.70 10.85 -6.28
N ILE A 270 2.08 10.94 -5.01
CA ILE A 270 3.39 10.54 -4.51
C ILE A 270 3.42 9.02 -4.35
N LEU A 271 4.40 8.31 -4.90
CA LEU A 271 4.57 6.87 -4.62
C LEU A 271 5.63 6.68 -3.54
N VAL A 272 5.25 6.09 -2.41
CA VAL A 272 6.18 5.80 -1.30
C VAL A 272 6.94 4.52 -1.59
N ASP A 273 8.25 4.51 -1.35
CA ASP A 273 9.10 3.34 -1.53
C ASP A 273 8.64 2.16 -0.64
N PRO A 274 8.58 0.92 -1.18
CA PRO A 274 8.11 -0.24 -0.43
C PRO A 274 9.04 -0.71 0.71
N TYR A 275 10.32 -0.31 0.71
CA TYR A 275 11.33 -0.78 1.65
C TYR A 275 11.54 0.23 2.78
N GLN A 276 11.73 1.51 2.45
CA GLN A 276 12.10 2.57 3.40
C GLN A 276 11.24 3.82 3.19
N GLY A 277 9.98 3.78 3.62
CA GLY A 277 9.17 5.01 3.60
C GLY A 277 7.78 4.91 4.20
N TRP A 278 7.15 3.73 4.13
CA TRP A 278 5.75 3.59 4.54
C TRP A 278 5.48 3.99 6.01
N ARG A 279 6.39 3.70 6.94
CA ARG A 279 6.26 4.07 8.37
C ARG A 279 6.32 5.57 8.58
N ALA A 280 7.33 6.21 8.00
CA ALA A 280 7.48 7.66 8.06
C ALA A 280 6.29 8.38 7.39
N ALA A 281 5.78 7.85 6.28
CA ALA A 281 4.56 8.35 5.64
C ALA A 281 3.33 8.24 6.54
N LEU A 282 3.16 7.14 7.29
CA LEU A 282 2.08 7.03 8.28
C LEU A 282 2.22 8.05 9.42
N VAL A 283 3.43 8.27 9.92
CA VAL A 283 3.69 9.29 10.95
C VAL A 283 3.43 10.70 10.41
N ALA A 284 3.80 10.97 9.16
CA ALA A 284 3.59 12.23 8.46
C ALA A 284 2.12 12.54 8.15
N ALA A 285 1.27 11.52 8.08
CA ALA A 285 -0.11 11.63 7.59
C ALA A 285 -0.98 12.54 8.46
N ASP A 286 -1.93 13.21 7.80
CA ASP A 286 -3.09 13.85 8.43
C ASP A 286 -4.30 12.90 8.44
N LEU A 287 -4.44 12.07 7.39
CA LEU A 287 -5.48 11.05 7.26
C LEU A 287 -4.97 9.87 6.42
N VAL A 288 -5.48 8.67 6.70
CA VAL A 288 -5.20 7.47 5.91
C VAL A 288 -6.46 6.92 5.25
N VAL A 289 -6.43 6.71 3.93
CA VAL A 289 -7.47 5.98 3.19
C VAL A 289 -6.92 4.59 2.87
N GLY A 290 -7.54 3.54 3.39
CA GLY A 290 -6.93 2.21 3.31
C GLY A 290 -7.89 1.07 3.01
N ASP A 291 -7.32 -0.12 2.92
CA ASP A 291 -8.03 -1.39 2.97
C ASP A 291 -7.78 -2.13 4.31
N HIS A 292 -8.14 -3.41 4.39
CA HIS A 292 -7.97 -4.28 5.57
C HIS A 292 -6.51 -4.61 5.94
N GLY A 293 -5.52 -3.97 5.34
CA GLY A 293 -4.10 -4.20 5.62
C GLY A 293 -3.60 -3.73 6.97
N SER A 294 -2.49 -4.32 7.42
CA SER A 294 -1.78 -3.89 8.64
C SER A 294 -1.34 -2.43 8.60
N THR A 295 -0.95 -1.91 7.43
CA THR A 295 -0.57 -0.49 7.28
C THR A 295 -1.72 0.45 7.64
N THR A 296 -2.94 0.15 7.18
CA THR A 296 -4.16 0.90 7.54
C THR A 296 -4.45 0.79 9.04
N TYR A 297 -4.32 -0.40 9.61
CA TYR A 297 -4.50 -0.62 11.04
C TYR A 297 -3.46 0.15 11.89
N TYR A 298 -2.18 0.16 11.49
CA TYR A 298 -1.14 0.90 12.20
C TYR A 298 -1.44 2.40 12.23
N ALA A 299 -1.97 2.97 11.15
CA ALA A 299 -2.41 4.36 11.13
C ALA A 299 -3.44 4.64 12.24
N ALA A 300 -4.45 3.77 12.37
CA ALA A 300 -5.44 3.88 13.43
C ALA A 300 -4.84 3.69 14.84
N ALA A 301 -3.93 2.73 15.01
CA ALA A 301 -3.25 2.49 16.28
C ALA A 301 -2.36 3.68 16.73
N LEU A 302 -1.83 4.44 15.76
CA LEU A 302 -1.12 5.72 15.95
C LEU A 302 -2.07 6.91 16.19
N GLY A 303 -3.39 6.68 16.22
CA GLY A 303 -4.37 7.74 16.40
C GLY A 303 -4.58 8.62 15.16
N ARG A 304 -4.21 8.16 13.96
CA ARG A 304 -4.53 8.87 12.71
C ARG A 304 -6.00 8.63 12.34
N PRO A 305 -6.73 9.65 11.85
CA PRO A 305 -8.00 9.46 11.17
C PRO A 305 -7.87 8.45 10.03
N VAL A 306 -8.85 7.54 9.91
CA VAL A 306 -8.86 6.50 8.88
C VAL A 306 -10.21 6.48 8.15
N LEU A 307 -10.16 6.28 6.83
CA LEU A 307 -11.28 5.91 5.98
C LEU A 307 -10.97 4.58 5.29
N LEU A 308 -11.91 3.65 5.25
CA LEU A 308 -11.80 2.46 4.41
C LEU A 308 -12.34 2.75 3.01
N ALA A 309 -11.63 2.36 1.96
CA ALA A 309 -12.12 2.43 0.58
C ALA A 309 -12.20 1.06 -0.12
N ALA A 310 -11.70 0.01 0.55
CA ALA A 310 -11.88 -1.38 0.18
C ALA A 310 -11.81 -2.23 1.46
N PHE A 311 -12.42 -3.41 1.46
CA PHE A 311 -12.34 -4.33 2.60
C PHE A 311 -12.61 -5.77 2.15
N GLY A 312 -11.55 -6.57 2.03
CA GLY A 312 -11.64 -7.99 1.69
C GLY A 312 -12.06 -8.82 2.89
N ARG A 313 -13.37 -8.84 3.20
CA ARG A 313 -13.92 -9.56 4.35
C ARG A 313 -13.56 -11.04 4.33
N ASP A 314 -13.64 -11.66 3.17
CA ASP A 314 -13.43 -13.10 2.99
C ASP A 314 -11.93 -13.47 2.93
N GLU A 315 -11.04 -12.48 2.93
CA GLU A 315 -9.59 -12.69 3.06
C GLU A 315 -9.14 -12.73 4.54
N LEU A 316 -10.04 -12.43 5.48
CA LEU A 316 -9.76 -12.34 6.91
C LEU A 316 -10.37 -13.50 7.68
N ASP A 317 -9.66 -13.94 8.71
CA ASP A 317 -10.17 -14.89 9.68
C ASP A 317 -11.42 -14.31 10.37
N PRO A 318 -12.55 -15.05 10.47
CA PRO A 318 -13.76 -14.56 11.12
C PRO A 318 -13.55 -14.09 12.58
N ALA A 319 -12.58 -14.66 13.30
CA ALA A 319 -12.20 -14.26 14.64
C ALA A 319 -11.22 -13.07 14.68
N SER A 320 -10.79 -12.56 13.52
CA SER A 320 -9.88 -11.42 13.43
C SER A 320 -10.47 -10.16 14.08
N PRO A 321 -9.70 -9.48 14.96
CA PRO A 321 -10.06 -8.16 15.47
C PRO A 321 -10.24 -7.09 14.37
N LEU A 322 -9.73 -7.33 13.16
CA LEU A 322 -9.89 -6.39 12.04
C LEU A 322 -11.36 -6.25 11.58
N HIS A 323 -12.23 -7.24 11.86
CA HIS A 323 -13.66 -7.05 11.67
C HIS A 323 -14.26 -6.05 12.66
N ALA A 324 -13.78 -6.03 13.90
CA ALA A 324 -14.20 -5.05 14.90
C ALA A 324 -13.69 -3.65 14.55
N PHE A 325 -12.44 -3.56 14.11
CA PHE A 325 -11.87 -2.34 13.55
C PHE A 325 -12.72 -1.79 12.41
N ALA A 326 -13.06 -2.61 11.41
CA ALA A 326 -13.82 -2.16 10.23
C ALA A 326 -15.22 -1.63 10.56
N ARG A 327 -15.85 -2.10 11.65
CA ARG A 327 -17.15 -1.57 12.11
C ARG A 327 -17.06 -0.19 12.73
N ARG A 328 -15.87 0.22 13.18
CA ARG A 328 -15.61 1.53 13.85
C ARG A 328 -15.12 2.59 12.87
N VAL A 329 -14.75 2.21 11.65
CA VAL A 329 -14.11 3.10 10.68
C VAL A 329 -15.09 3.45 9.56
N PRO A 330 -15.24 4.74 9.21
CA PRO A 330 -16.09 5.15 8.09
C PRO A 330 -15.59 4.58 6.76
N PHE A 331 -16.52 4.34 5.84
CA PHE A 331 -16.24 3.77 4.53
C PHE A 331 -16.49 4.81 3.42
N LEU A 332 -15.53 5.02 2.53
CA LEU A 332 -15.64 5.84 1.34
C LEU A 332 -16.24 5.00 0.20
N GLY A 333 -17.55 5.10 0.03
CA GLY A 333 -18.30 4.44 -1.03
C GLY A 333 -18.06 5.04 -2.42
N PRO A 334 -18.46 4.33 -3.49
CA PRO A 334 -18.34 4.81 -4.87
C PRO A 334 -19.10 6.11 -5.18
N ALA A 335 -20.23 6.34 -4.50
CA ALA A 335 -21.11 7.50 -4.72
C ALA A 335 -20.80 8.70 -3.81
N ASP A 336 -19.93 8.52 -2.81
CA ASP A 336 -19.64 9.56 -1.83
C ASP A 336 -18.78 10.68 -2.43
N ASP A 337 -18.88 11.89 -1.87
CA ASP A 337 -17.96 12.98 -2.18
C ASP A 337 -16.65 12.77 -1.39
N PRO A 338 -15.51 12.50 -2.06
CA PRO A 338 -14.25 12.23 -1.37
C PRO A 338 -13.80 13.38 -0.49
N ARG A 339 -14.01 14.63 -0.91
CA ARG A 339 -13.59 15.81 -0.14
C ARG A 339 -14.39 15.94 1.14
N ARG A 340 -15.71 15.74 1.08
CA ARG A 340 -16.57 15.74 2.27
C ARG A 340 -16.25 14.59 3.21
N ALA A 341 -16.02 13.39 2.69
CA ALA A 341 -15.65 12.23 3.50
C ALA A 341 -14.30 12.45 4.21
N VAL A 342 -13.29 12.96 3.51
CA VAL A 342 -11.98 13.31 4.08
C VAL A 342 -12.13 14.37 5.17
N GLN A 343 -12.89 15.44 4.93
CA GLN A 343 -13.12 16.48 5.92
C GLN A 343 -13.84 15.95 7.16
N ALA A 344 -14.91 15.17 6.97
CA ALA A 344 -15.65 14.57 8.08
C ALA A 344 -14.79 13.63 8.93
N ALA A 345 -13.91 12.85 8.30
CA ALA A 345 -12.97 11.98 9.01
C ALA A 345 -11.89 12.76 9.77
N LEU A 346 -11.40 13.88 9.22
CA LEU A 346 -10.45 14.76 9.90
C LEU A 346 -11.07 15.48 11.11
N ASP A 347 -12.36 15.80 11.05
CA ASP A 347 -13.09 16.49 12.13
C ASP A 347 -13.56 15.51 13.23
N ALA A 348 -13.62 14.21 12.92
CA ALA A 348 -14.01 13.18 13.87
C ALA A 348 -12.84 12.74 14.76
N PRO A 349 -13.11 12.32 16.01
CA PRO A 349 -12.10 11.65 16.82
C PRO A 349 -11.55 10.41 16.10
N PRO A 350 -10.22 10.17 16.15
CA PRO A 350 -9.65 8.98 15.54
C PRO A 350 -10.17 7.70 16.21
N PRO A 351 -10.23 6.58 15.46
CA PRO A 351 -10.75 5.33 16.00
C PRO A 351 -9.82 4.79 17.11
N ASP A 352 -10.38 4.47 18.28
CA ASP A 352 -9.67 3.72 19.31
C ASP A 352 -9.55 2.25 18.87
N ALA A 353 -8.38 1.93 18.30
CA ALA A 353 -8.10 0.64 17.68
C ALA A 353 -6.83 -0.04 18.22
N ARG A 354 -5.96 0.68 18.95
CA ARG A 354 -4.61 0.19 19.32
C ARG A 354 -4.63 -1.15 20.04
N ASP A 355 -5.48 -1.26 21.05
CA ASP A 355 -5.59 -2.43 21.93
C ASP A 355 -6.20 -3.66 21.25
N LEU A 356 -6.62 -3.57 19.98
CA LEU A 356 -7.13 -4.72 19.23
C LEU A 356 -6.01 -5.71 18.86
N LEU A 357 -4.81 -5.21 18.53
CA LEU A 357 -3.69 -6.02 18.01
C LEU A 357 -2.31 -5.61 18.56
N ILE A 358 -2.23 -4.59 19.42
CA ILE A 358 -0.96 -4.12 20.01
C ILE A 358 -1.04 -4.20 21.54
N ALA A 359 -0.23 -5.08 22.13
CA ALA A 359 0.01 -5.15 23.57
C ALA A 359 1.28 -4.38 23.96
N HIS A 360 1.33 -3.92 25.21
CA HIS A 360 2.53 -3.32 25.82
C HIS A 360 3.20 -2.22 24.99
N PRO A 361 2.46 -1.20 24.54
CA PRO A 361 3.02 -0.12 23.72
C PRO A 361 4.20 0.54 24.43
N GLY A 362 5.32 0.67 23.73
CA GLY A 362 6.58 1.23 24.22
C GLY A 362 7.52 0.23 24.91
N ALA A 363 7.12 -1.04 25.07
CA ALA A 363 7.91 -2.07 25.74
C ALA A 363 8.21 -3.29 24.84
N ALA A 364 7.88 -3.25 23.56
CA ALA A 364 7.98 -4.41 22.68
C ALA A 364 9.42 -4.86 22.45
N ALA A 365 10.36 -3.92 22.32
CA ALA A 365 11.77 -4.23 22.14
C ALA A 365 12.36 -4.92 23.37
N GLU A 366 12.05 -4.45 24.58
CA GLU A 366 12.52 -5.05 25.83
C GLU A 366 11.96 -6.46 26.03
N ARG A 367 10.66 -6.64 25.82
CA ARG A 367 10.01 -7.96 25.94
C ARG A 367 10.53 -8.95 24.92
N LEU A 368 10.76 -8.50 23.68
CA LEU A 368 11.38 -9.32 22.66
C LEU A 368 12.83 -9.66 23.01
N ARG A 369 13.60 -8.71 23.57
CA ARG A 369 14.96 -8.95 24.07
C ARG A 369 14.96 -10.02 25.15
N GLU A 370 14.13 -9.89 26.19
CA GLU A 370 14.00 -10.89 27.26
C GLU A 370 13.67 -12.29 26.71
N LEU A 371 12.73 -12.38 25.75
CA LEU A 371 12.38 -13.63 25.08
C LEU A 371 13.55 -14.21 24.28
N CYS A 372 14.25 -13.40 23.48
CA CYS A 372 15.42 -13.85 22.71
C CYS A 372 16.55 -14.33 23.62
N TYR A 373 16.90 -13.57 24.65
CA TYR A 373 18.03 -13.87 25.55
C TYR A 373 17.76 -15.09 26.43
N SER A 374 16.53 -15.27 26.89
CA SER A 374 16.14 -16.50 27.59
C SER A 374 16.22 -17.75 26.70
N LEU A 375 15.95 -17.64 25.39
CA LEU A 375 16.18 -18.73 24.43
C LEU A 375 17.66 -18.97 24.15
N LEU A 376 18.48 -17.93 24.19
CA LEU A 376 19.95 -18.02 24.06
C LEU A 376 20.64 -18.59 25.31
N GLY A 377 19.96 -18.57 26.47
CA GLY A 377 20.54 -18.91 27.75
C GLY A 377 21.61 -17.88 28.18
N LEU A 378 21.37 -16.61 27.89
CA LEU A 378 22.22 -15.47 28.26
C LEU A 378 21.41 -14.44 29.04
N ASP A 379 22.06 -13.69 29.92
CA ASP A 379 21.47 -12.48 30.48
C ASP A 379 21.51 -11.33 29.46
N PRO A 380 20.41 -10.56 29.30
CA PRO A 380 20.39 -9.41 28.41
C PRO A 380 21.39 -8.33 28.87
N PRO A 381 21.96 -7.55 27.92
CA PRO A 381 22.88 -6.45 28.26
C PRO A 381 22.19 -5.40 29.13
N ALA A 382 22.97 -4.71 29.96
CA ALA A 382 22.47 -3.63 30.79
C ALA A 382 22.04 -2.41 29.93
N GLY A 383 20.91 -1.80 30.28
CA GLY A 383 20.37 -0.63 29.59
C GLY A 383 19.25 -0.97 28.60
N PRO A 384 18.59 0.07 28.04
CA PRO A 384 17.37 -0.13 27.28
C PRO A 384 17.60 -0.75 25.90
N ALA A 385 16.60 -1.44 25.36
CA ALA A 385 16.51 -1.90 23.98
C ALA A 385 16.18 -0.74 23.06
N ALA A 386 17.20 0.07 22.75
CA ALA A 386 17.06 1.24 21.90
C ALA A 386 16.81 0.83 20.44
N LEU A 387 15.66 1.23 19.90
CA LEU A 387 15.38 1.12 18.48
C LEU A 387 15.91 2.36 17.75
N PRO A 388 16.61 2.20 16.61
CA PRO A 388 17.08 3.35 15.87
C PRO A 388 15.90 4.18 15.33
N PRO A 389 16.07 5.50 15.16
CA PRO A 389 15.08 6.34 14.51
C PRO A 389 14.68 5.78 13.14
N LEU A 390 13.46 6.08 12.68
CA LEU A 390 13.05 5.74 11.32
C LEU A 390 13.90 6.55 10.32
N PRO A 391 14.34 5.95 9.20
CA PRO A 391 14.98 6.73 8.13
C PRO A 391 13.97 7.71 7.53
N ASP A 392 14.49 8.73 6.84
CA ASP A 392 13.64 9.59 6.04
C ASP A 392 13.00 8.79 4.89
N PRO A 393 11.73 9.08 4.53
CA PRO A 393 11.02 8.32 3.53
C PRO A 393 11.58 8.54 2.13
N GLU A 394 11.97 7.46 1.47
CA GLU A 394 12.19 7.45 0.04
C GLU A 394 10.85 7.44 -0.70
N HIS A 395 10.78 8.22 -1.77
CA HIS A 395 9.56 8.38 -2.55
C HIS A 395 9.88 8.75 -3.99
N LEU A 396 8.89 8.52 -4.85
CA LEU A 396 8.84 9.06 -6.20
C LEU A 396 7.86 10.23 -6.18
N PRO A 397 8.32 11.45 -6.52
CA PRO A 397 7.46 12.62 -6.48
C PRO A 397 6.36 12.48 -7.54
N GLY A 398 5.16 12.94 -7.18
CA GLY A 398 4.08 13.22 -8.11
C GLY A 398 3.92 14.71 -8.27
N GLU A 399 4.11 15.22 -9.48
CA GLU A 399 3.86 16.61 -9.84
C GLU A 399 2.70 16.66 -10.83
N ALA A 400 1.68 17.46 -10.49
CA ALA A 400 0.54 17.59 -11.38
C ALA A 400 0.93 18.37 -12.64
N THR A 401 0.74 17.76 -13.80
CA THR A 401 1.12 18.33 -15.10
C THR A 401 0.01 19.19 -15.72
N ALA A 402 -1.23 19.06 -15.22
CA ALA A 402 -2.39 19.82 -15.67
C ALA A 402 -3.36 20.13 -14.52
N TRP A 403 -4.08 21.24 -14.63
CA TRP A 403 -4.89 21.82 -13.55
C TRP A 403 -6.29 22.22 -14.02
N ARG A 404 -7.30 21.93 -13.20
CA ARG A 404 -8.62 22.52 -13.25
C ARG A 404 -8.73 23.56 -12.14
N VAL A 405 -9.00 24.81 -12.52
CA VAL A 405 -9.25 25.89 -11.57
C VAL A 405 -10.74 25.93 -11.25
N ALA A 406 -11.10 25.77 -9.98
CA ALA A 406 -12.44 26.06 -9.49
C ALA A 406 -12.38 27.33 -8.63
N ALA A 407 -13.35 28.23 -8.77
CA ALA A 407 -13.45 29.39 -7.89
C ALA A 407 -14.72 29.25 -7.06
N ALA A 408 -14.59 29.34 -5.73
CA ALA A 408 -15.72 29.47 -4.83
C ALA A 408 -15.84 30.95 -4.42
N THR A 409 -17.07 31.46 -4.41
CA THR A 409 -17.39 32.78 -3.86
C THR A 409 -17.70 32.61 -2.37
N GLU A 410 -16.89 33.21 -1.50
CA GLU A 410 -17.27 33.40 -0.09
C GLU A 410 -18.10 34.69 0.01
N ASP A 411 -19.36 34.56 0.41
CA ASP A 411 -20.17 35.71 0.81
C ASP A 411 -19.63 36.22 2.15
N VAL A 412 -19.07 37.42 2.13
CA VAL A 412 -18.64 38.11 3.34
C VAL A 412 -19.79 39.05 3.73
N ASP A 413 -20.30 38.90 4.95
CA ASP A 413 -21.53 39.56 5.48
C ASP A 413 -21.64 41.08 5.18
N ARG A 414 -20.54 41.77 4.86
CA ARG A 414 -20.49 43.18 4.43
C ARG A 414 -19.36 43.54 3.44
N GLY A 415 -19.00 42.66 2.49
CA GLY A 415 -17.90 42.92 1.54
C GLY A 415 -18.17 42.44 0.10
N ALA A 416 -17.32 42.87 -0.85
CA ALA A 416 -17.32 42.31 -2.20
C ALA A 416 -16.99 40.80 -2.13
N PRO A 417 -17.63 39.95 -2.97
CA PRO A 417 -17.41 38.51 -2.94
C PRO A 417 -15.92 38.21 -3.18
N VAL A 418 -15.30 37.47 -2.26
CA VAL A 418 -13.91 37.05 -2.38
C VAL A 418 -13.89 35.75 -3.19
N LEU A 419 -13.26 35.80 -4.36
CA LEU A 419 -12.99 34.61 -5.18
C LEU A 419 -11.71 33.94 -4.65
N ARG A 420 -11.83 32.74 -4.09
CA ARG A 420 -10.67 31.91 -3.75
C ARG A 420 -10.52 30.83 -4.84
N PRO A 421 -9.49 30.92 -5.71
CA PRO A 421 -9.22 29.86 -6.66
C PRO A 421 -8.69 28.63 -5.91
N ALA A 422 -9.19 27.45 -6.27
CA ALA A 422 -8.71 26.15 -5.84
C ALA A 422 -8.19 25.40 -7.07
N LEU A 423 -6.94 24.93 -6.98
CA LEU A 423 -6.29 24.16 -8.03
C LEU A 423 -6.52 22.68 -7.80
N HIS A 424 -7.31 22.07 -8.68
CA HIS A 424 -7.51 20.63 -8.71
C HIS A 424 -6.63 20.04 -9.81
N PRO A 425 -5.89 18.95 -9.57
CA PRO A 425 -5.27 18.22 -10.67
C PRO A 425 -6.31 17.89 -11.72
N ALA A 426 -6.00 18.18 -12.99
CA ALA A 426 -6.79 17.65 -14.09
C ALA A 426 -6.45 16.16 -14.18
N ALA A 427 -7.03 15.34 -13.28
CA ALA A 427 -7.14 13.91 -13.52
C ALA A 427 -7.68 13.77 -14.95
N ALA A 428 -7.14 12.82 -15.73
CA ALA A 428 -7.58 12.54 -17.09
C ALA A 428 -9.08 12.17 -17.10
N MET A 429 -9.94 13.17 -16.89
CA MET A 429 -11.28 13.19 -17.39
C MET A 429 -11.07 12.88 -18.85
N CYS A 430 -11.64 11.76 -19.28
CA CYS A 430 -11.71 11.40 -20.67
C CYS A 430 -12.01 12.65 -21.49
N LEU A 431 -10.96 13.24 -22.06
CA LEU A 431 -11.05 14.14 -23.19
C LEU A 431 -11.82 13.46 -24.33
N ALA A 432 -12.13 12.16 -24.24
CA ALA A 432 -13.07 11.43 -25.10
C ALA A 432 -14.45 12.10 -25.25
N LEU A 433 -14.94 12.89 -24.29
CA LEU A 433 -16.21 13.63 -24.47
C LEU A 433 -16.03 14.97 -25.21
N LEU A 434 -14.82 15.53 -25.25
CA LEU A 434 -14.56 16.79 -25.95
C LEU A 434 -14.82 16.66 -27.48
N PRO A 435 -14.37 15.59 -28.17
CA PRO A 435 -14.76 15.30 -29.55
C PRO A 435 -16.27 15.14 -29.73
N VAL A 436 -16.95 14.49 -28.79
CA VAL A 436 -18.41 14.31 -28.86
C VAL A 436 -19.12 15.67 -28.77
N VAL A 437 -18.70 16.53 -27.85
CA VAL A 437 -19.21 17.90 -27.73
C VAL A 437 -18.91 18.73 -28.99
N VAL A 438 -17.71 18.61 -29.55
CA VAL A 438 -17.32 19.30 -30.79
C VAL A 438 -18.14 18.79 -32.00
N VAL A 439 -18.41 17.50 -32.10
CA VAL A 439 -19.26 16.91 -33.15
C VAL A 439 -20.70 17.37 -33.01
N VAL A 440 -21.26 17.34 -31.79
CA VAL A 440 -22.63 17.80 -31.53
C VAL A 440 -22.78 19.30 -31.82
N ALA A 441 -21.81 20.12 -31.41
CA ALA A 441 -21.78 21.55 -31.71
C ALA A 441 -21.65 21.82 -33.22
N GLY A 442 -20.77 21.09 -33.92
CA GLY A 442 -20.60 21.20 -35.36
C GLY A 442 -21.87 20.82 -36.15
N LEU A 443 -22.57 19.76 -35.72
CA LEU A 443 -23.84 19.34 -36.30
C LEU A 443 -24.92 20.43 -36.15
N TRP A 444 -25.03 21.01 -34.95
CA TRP A 444 -25.96 22.11 -34.67
C TRP A 444 -25.64 23.38 -35.47
N MET A 445 -24.36 23.72 -35.63
CA MET A 445 -23.96 24.84 -36.48
C MET A 445 -24.30 24.60 -37.96
N GLY A 446 -24.14 23.37 -38.45
CA GLY A 446 -24.55 23.01 -39.82
C GLY A 446 -26.05 23.12 -40.05
N ILE A 447 -26.86 22.63 -39.09
CA ILE A 447 -28.32 22.74 -39.12
C ILE A 447 -28.76 24.21 -39.07
N ALA A 448 -28.18 25.00 -38.17
CA ALA A 448 -28.44 26.44 -38.08
C ALA A 448 -28.07 27.14 -39.40
N GLY A 449 -26.92 26.84 -39.99
CA GLY A 449 -26.50 27.38 -41.29
C GLY A 449 -27.47 27.03 -42.43
N LEU A 450 -28.01 25.80 -42.45
CA LEU A 450 -29.02 25.39 -43.43
C LEU A 450 -30.36 26.10 -43.24
N ILE A 451 -30.82 26.26 -42.00
CA ILE A 451 -32.08 26.98 -41.70
C ILE A 451 -31.95 28.46 -42.08
N THR A 452 -30.87 29.10 -41.65
CA THR A 452 -30.60 30.52 -41.93
C THR A 452 -30.38 30.74 -43.42
N GLY A 453 -29.63 29.85 -44.09
CA GLY A 453 -29.38 29.89 -45.52
C GLY A 453 -30.64 29.63 -46.37
N ALA A 454 -31.55 28.76 -45.92
CA ALA A 454 -32.84 28.52 -46.57
C ALA A 454 -33.81 29.69 -46.40
N GLN A 455 -33.83 30.33 -45.22
CA GLN A 455 -34.61 31.54 -44.98
C GLN A 455 -34.10 32.72 -45.83
N TRP A 456 -32.79 32.91 -45.90
CA TRP A 456 -32.17 33.92 -46.77
C TRP A 456 -32.33 33.58 -48.26
N ALA A 457 -32.52 32.30 -48.58
CA ALA A 457 -32.72 31.87 -49.95
C ALA A 457 -34.11 32.20 -50.52
N LEU A 458 -35.10 32.31 -49.64
CA LEU A 458 -36.49 32.55 -50.00
C LEU A 458 -36.83 34.05 -50.16
N ASP A 459 -35.90 34.97 -49.88
CA ASP A 459 -36.24 36.38 -49.65
C ASP A 459 -35.52 37.41 -50.56
N VAL A 460 -35.26 37.10 -51.84
CA VAL A 460 -34.69 38.12 -52.77
C VAL A 460 -35.20 38.00 -54.20
N ASP A 461 -35.76 39.12 -54.69
CA ASP A 461 -35.96 39.45 -56.10
C ASP A 461 -34.65 39.95 -56.75
N GLY A 462 -34.22 39.32 -57.86
CA GLY A 462 -33.66 40.11 -58.99
C GLY A 462 -32.17 40.12 -59.34
N SER A 463 -31.33 39.11 -59.05
CA SER A 463 -30.01 39.00 -59.72
C SER A 463 -29.43 37.57 -59.79
N VAL A 464 -29.16 37.10 -61.02
CA VAL A 464 -28.62 35.75 -61.31
C VAL A 464 -27.24 35.53 -60.70
N TRP A 465 -26.39 36.58 -60.64
CA TRP A 465 -25.03 36.48 -60.09
C TRP A 465 -25.01 36.33 -58.56
N LEU A 466 -25.98 36.92 -57.86
CA LEU A 466 -26.19 36.70 -56.42
C LEU A 466 -26.70 35.27 -56.16
N GLY A 467 -27.46 34.69 -57.09
CA GLY A 467 -27.87 33.28 -57.06
C GLY A 467 -26.70 32.30 -57.17
N VAL A 468 -25.75 32.55 -58.09
CA VAL A 468 -24.54 31.71 -58.26
C VAL A 468 -23.61 31.79 -57.05
N GLY A 469 -23.37 32.99 -56.52
CA GLY A 469 -22.61 33.18 -55.28
C GLY A 469 -23.24 32.46 -54.07
N ARG A 470 -24.57 32.43 -53.99
CA ARG A 470 -25.32 31.72 -52.94
C ARG A 470 -25.13 30.20 -52.98
N TRP A 471 -25.24 29.59 -54.15
CA TRP A 471 -25.04 28.14 -54.29
C TRP A 471 -23.60 27.72 -54.01
N LEU A 472 -22.62 28.58 -54.29
CA LEU A 472 -21.23 28.37 -53.91
C LEU A 472 -21.03 28.34 -52.39
N VAL A 473 -21.62 29.28 -51.64
CA VAL A 473 -21.51 29.31 -50.17
C VAL A 473 -22.20 28.09 -49.55
N VAL A 474 -23.38 27.71 -50.04
CA VAL A 474 -24.08 26.49 -49.58
C VAL A 474 -23.27 25.23 -49.91
N ALA A 475 -22.68 25.13 -51.11
CA ALA A 475 -21.86 24.00 -51.51
C ALA A 475 -20.58 23.89 -50.67
N VAL A 476 -19.91 25.00 -50.37
CA VAL A 476 -18.72 25.03 -49.49
C VAL A 476 -19.10 24.65 -48.06
N GLY A 477 -20.24 25.13 -47.55
CA GLY A 477 -20.76 24.75 -46.23
C GLY A 477 -21.09 23.26 -46.13
N LEU A 478 -21.75 22.69 -47.15
CA LEU A 478 -22.04 21.26 -47.22
C LEU A 478 -20.77 20.41 -47.35
N ALA A 479 -19.78 20.87 -48.13
CA ALA A 479 -18.48 20.20 -48.24
C ALA A 479 -17.72 20.22 -46.91
N GLY A 480 -17.73 21.35 -46.19
CA GLY A 480 -17.12 21.48 -44.86
C GLY A 480 -17.78 20.58 -43.82
N ALA A 481 -19.11 20.53 -43.80
CA ALA A 481 -19.87 19.63 -42.93
C ALA A 481 -19.61 18.15 -43.26
N GLY A 482 -19.57 17.80 -44.55
CA GLY A 482 -19.26 16.45 -45.01
C GLY A 482 -17.84 16.01 -44.62
N TYR A 483 -16.85 16.90 -44.74
CA TYR A 483 -15.48 16.62 -44.33
C TYR A 483 -15.36 16.43 -42.81
N ALA A 484 -16.03 17.26 -42.01
CA ALA A 484 -16.06 17.12 -40.55
C ALA A 484 -16.69 15.79 -40.11
N LEU A 485 -17.77 15.37 -40.78
CA LEU A 485 -18.44 14.08 -40.53
C LEU A 485 -17.54 12.90 -40.91
N PHE A 486 -16.85 12.98 -42.04
CA PHE A 486 -15.88 11.99 -42.50
C PHE A 486 -14.68 11.87 -41.54
N ALA A 487 -14.10 12.99 -41.11
CA ALA A 487 -13.00 13.00 -40.16
C ALA A 487 -13.40 12.39 -38.81
N SER A 488 -14.62 12.68 -38.35
CA SER A 488 -15.20 12.13 -37.11
C SER A 488 -15.43 10.63 -37.22
N ALA A 489 -16.00 10.15 -38.32
CA ALA A 489 -16.21 8.72 -38.57
C ALA A 489 -14.89 7.94 -38.64
N ARG A 490 -13.86 8.51 -39.30
CA ARG A 490 -12.52 7.90 -39.38
C ARG A 490 -11.86 7.82 -38.00
N TRP A 491 -12.05 8.83 -37.16
CA TRP A 491 -11.54 8.83 -35.79
C TRP A 491 -12.25 7.79 -34.91
N VAL A 492 -13.59 7.70 -34.98
CA VAL A 492 -14.37 6.66 -34.28
C VAL A 492 -13.95 5.26 -34.74
N ALA A 493 -13.71 5.04 -36.04
CA ALA A 493 -13.21 3.77 -36.55
C ALA A 493 -11.84 3.41 -35.96
N GLY A 494 -10.91 4.37 -35.87
CA GLY A 494 -9.61 4.17 -35.21
C GLY A 494 -9.73 3.86 -33.71
N LEU A 495 -10.73 4.44 -33.04
CA LEU A 495 -11.03 4.17 -31.63
C LEU A 495 -11.63 2.76 -31.43
N VAL A 496 -12.49 2.33 -32.35
CA VAL A 496 -13.07 0.97 -32.37
C VAL A 496 -11.99 -0.08 -32.67
N GLU A 497 -11.04 0.20 -33.56
CA GLU A 497 -9.91 -0.70 -33.83
C GLU A 497 -8.98 -0.85 -32.62
N THR A 498 -8.67 0.25 -31.92
CA THR A 498 -7.88 0.20 -30.67
C THR A 498 -8.60 -0.58 -29.56
N TRP A 499 -9.94 -0.58 -29.55
CA TRP A 499 -10.74 -1.36 -28.60
C TRP A 499 -10.89 -2.84 -29.00
N ARG A 500 -10.94 -3.16 -30.30
CA ARG A 500 -10.94 -4.55 -30.79
C ARG A 500 -9.69 -5.32 -30.38
N GLY A 501 -8.52 -4.66 -30.31
CA GLY A 501 -7.28 -5.27 -29.84
C GLY A 501 -7.20 -5.55 -28.33
N ARG A 502 -8.11 -4.99 -27.52
CA ARG A 502 -8.08 -5.08 -26.04
C ARG A 502 -9.28 -5.82 -25.42
N GLY A 503 -10.19 -6.33 -26.25
CA GLY A 503 -11.42 -7.01 -25.81
C GLY A 503 -12.50 -6.01 -25.38
N MET A 504 -13.68 -6.05 -26.01
CA MET A 504 -14.79 -5.17 -25.66
C MET A 504 -15.38 -5.52 -24.28
N PRO A 505 -15.70 -4.54 -23.42
CA PRO A 505 -16.51 -4.77 -22.22
C PRO A 505 -17.91 -5.23 -22.65
N LYS A 506 -18.36 -6.39 -22.14
CA LYS A 506 -19.75 -6.81 -22.32
C LYS A 506 -20.64 -5.93 -21.43
N TRP A 507 -21.58 -5.23 -22.04
CA TRP A 507 -22.59 -4.45 -21.33
C TRP A 507 -23.51 -5.37 -20.50
N PRO A 508 -23.95 -4.96 -19.30
CA PRO A 508 -24.94 -5.72 -18.54
C PRO A 508 -26.25 -5.75 -19.31
N SER A 509 -26.76 -6.95 -19.59
CA SER A 509 -28.09 -7.13 -20.15
C SER A 509 -29.14 -6.75 -19.10
N TRP A 510 -29.73 -5.56 -19.23
CA TRP A 510 -30.94 -5.20 -18.51
C TRP A 510 -32.11 -5.99 -19.10
N ARG A 511 -32.37 -7.18 -18.57
CA ARG A 511 -33.67 -7.85 -18.79
C ARG A 511 -34.63 -7.36 -17.70
N LYS A 512 -35.69 -6.69 -18.14
CA LYS A 512 -36.91 -6.52 -17.36
C LYS A 512 -37.52 -7.90 -17.08
N ARG A 513 -37.46 -8.34 -15.83
CA ARG A 513 -38.59 -8.81 -15.01
C ARG A 513 -38.09 -9.18 -13.62
#